data_AF-A0A6I1EZN9-F1
#
_entry.id   AF-A0A6I1EZN9-F1
#
_cell.length_a   1.000
_cell.length_b   1.000
_cell.length_c   1.000
_cell.angle_alpha   90.00
_cell.angle_beta   90.00
_cell.angle_gamma   90.00
#
_symmetry.space_group_name_H-M   'P 1'
#
loop_
_entity.id
_entity.type
_entity.pdbx_description
1 polymer ?
#
loop_
_entity_poly.entity_id
_entity_poly.type
_entity_poly.pdbx_seq_one_letter_code
_entity_poly.pdbx_strand_id
1 'polypeptide(L)' 'MLEKRVVHPDHPHTDESRGDSQLKEFKYGNTTVVIHSPLVHMNIDEKKKWFKDELEKGNKVLKQMVFAVAECYRKS' A
#
# COMPACT_ATOMS: atom_id res chain seq x y z
N MET A 1 -25.80 5.72 -21.89
CA MET A 1 -25.75 6.46 -20.62
C MET A 1 -24.38 6.18 -20.01
N LEU A 2 -23.44 7.14 -20.08
CA LEU A 2 -22.12 6.98 -19.42
C LEU A 2 -22.28 7.46 -17.98
N GLU A 3 -22.18 6.53 -17.03
CA GLU A 3 -22.14 6.85 -15.61
C GLU A 3 -20.88 7.68 -15.33
N LYS A 4 -21.08 8.94 -14.96
CA LYS A 4 -20.02 9.85 -14.59
C LYS A 4 -19.36 9.32 -13.32
N ARG A 5 -18.11 8.86 -13.44
CA ARG A 5 -17.28 8.46 -12.30
C ARG A 5 -17.07 9.72 -11.44
N VAL A 6 -17.83 9.85 -10.36
CA VAL A 6 -17.74 10.98 -9.43
C VAL A 6 -16.40 10.86 -8.70
N VAL A 7 -15.41 11.64 -9.14
CA VAL A 7 -14.19 11.86 -8.37
C VAL A 7 -14.57 12.87 -7.29
N HIS A 8 -14.75 12.39 -6.05
CA HIS A 8 -14.99 13.27 -4.90
C HIS A 8 -13.70 14.04 -4.60
N PRO A 9 -13.64 15.37 -4.81
CA PRO A 9 -12.40 16.16 -4.66
C PRO A 9 -11.99 16.39 -3.20
N ASP A 10 -12.83 16.00 -2.24
CA ASP A 10 -12.78 16.48 -0.86
C ASP A 10 -12.35 15.43 0.18
N HIS A 11 -11.68 14.36 -0.24
CA HIS A 11 -10.99 13.54 0.75
C HIS A 11 -9.64 14.18 1.07
N PRO A 12 -9.42 14.75 2.27
CA PRO A 12 -8.09 15.18 2.67
C PRO A 12 -7.19 13.96 2.62
N HIS A 13 -6.29 13.92 1.65
CA HIS A 13 -5.19 12.99 1.70
C HIS A 13 -4.29 13.49 2.83
N THR A 14 -4.32 12.80 3.97
CA THR A 14 -3.32 13.04 5.01
C THR A 14 -2.01 12.47 4.47
N ASP A 15 -1.16 13.34 3.91
CA ASP A 15 0.23 13.01 3.64
C ASP A 15 0.99 13.03 4.97
N GLU A 16 0.91 11.92 5.71
CA GLU A 16 1.78 11.72 6.86
C GLU A 16 3.16 11.31 6.34
N SER A 17 4.12 12.24 6.41
CA SER A 17 5.52 11.96 6.09
C SER A 17 6.05 10.88 7.05
N ARG A 18 6.29 9.68 6.52
CA ARG A 18 6.75 8.49 7.28
C ARG A 18 8.25 8.50 7.63
N GLY A 19 8.86 9.69 7.72
CA GLY A 19 10.29 9.87 7.95
C GLY A 19 11.17 9.55 6.74
N ASP A 20 12.47 9.84 6.89
CA ASP A 20 13.50 9.63 5.87
C ASP A 20 13.64 8.13 5.55
N SER A 21 12.95 7.71 4.49
CA SER A 21 12.95 6.32 4.04
C SER A 21 14.10 6.16 3.06
N GLN A 22 15.11 5.38 3.44
CA GLN A 22 16.23 5.04 2.54
C GLN A 22 15.70 4.67 1.15
N LEU A 23 16.32 5.27 0.13
CA LEU A 23 15.85 5.20 -1.26
C LEU A 23 16.25 3.86 -1.89
N LYS A 24 15.32 3.23 -2.62
CA LYS A 24 15.64 2.10 -3.50
C LYS A 24 15.34 2.48 -4.93
N GLU A 25 16.39 2.56 -5.75
CA GLU A 25 16.28 2.89 -7.16
C GLU A 25 16.33 1.63 -8.03
N PHE A 26 15.43 1.54 -9.00
CA PHE A 26 15.43 0.53 -10.04
C PHE A 26 15.47 1.21 -11.40
N LYS A 27 16.36 0.75 -12.28
CA LYS A 27 16.48 1.28 -13.65
C LYS A 27 16.00 0.25 -14.66
N TYR A 28 15.00 0.62 -15.45
CA TYR A 28 14.44 -0.19 -16.53
C TYR A 28 14.59 0.58 -17.84
N GLY A 29 15.65 0.31 -18.60
CA GLY A 29 15.99 1.06 -19.81
C GLY A 29 16.20 2.55 -19.53
N ASN A 30 15.31 3.39 -20.04
CA ASN A 30 15.33 4.85 -19.85
C ASN A 30 14.50 5.32 -18.64
N THR A 31 13.79 4.41 -17.95
CA THR A 31 12.94 4.76 -16.81
C THR A 31 13.64 4.42 -15.50
N THR A 32 13.66 5.39 -14.56
CA THR A 32 14.12 5.18 -13.19
C THR A 32 12.93 5.22 -12.24
N VAL A 33 12.75 4.15 -11.46
CA VAL A 33 11.74 4.05 -10.41
C VAL A 33 12.44 4.21 -9.06
N VAL A 34 12.11 5.28 -8.34
CA VAL A 34 12.61 5.54 -6.99
C VAL A 34 11.50 5.25 -6.00
N ILE A 35 11.72 4.30 -5.09
CA ILE A 35 10.73 3.94 -4.07
C ILE A 35 11.12 4.57 -2.73
N HIS A 36 10.27 5.48 -2.26
CA HIS A 36 10.36 6.13 -0.96
C HIS A 36 9.60 5.31 0.09
N SER A 37 10.13 4.14 0.47
CA SER A 37 9.51 3.31 1.51
C SER A 37 10.52 2.46 2.26
N PRO A 38 10.47 2.44 3.60
CA PRO A 38 11.40 1.64 4.41
C PRO A 38 11.11 0.13 4.23
N LEU A 39 9.90 -0.21 3.77
CA LEU A 39 9.51 -1.58 3.47
C LEU A 39 10.35 -2.21 2.35
N VAL A 40 10.99 -1.42 1.50
CA VAL A 40 11.80 -1.98 0.40
C VAL A 40 13.11 -2.59 0.89
N HIS A 41 13.61 -2.12 2.03
CA HIS A 41 14.84 -2.59 2.66
C HIS A 41 14.60 -3.78 3.60
N MET A 42 13.37 -3.97 4.05
CA MET A 42 12.99 -5.09 4.91
C MET A 42 13.07 -6.44 4.18
N ASN A 43 13.58 -7.45 4.87
CA ASN A 43 13.55 -8.82 4.39
C ASN A 43 12.13 -9.41 4.47
N ILE A 44 11.92 -10.59 3.88
CA ILE A 44 10.58 -11.21 3.79
C ILE A 44 9.94 -11.41 5.16
N ASP A 45 10.69 -11.84 6.17
CA ASP A 45 10.16 -12.08 7.52
C ASP A 45 9.80 -10.79 8.26
N GLU A 46 10.61 -9.74 8.07
CA GLU A 46 10.33 -8.41 8.61
C GLU A 46 9.07 -7.80 7.99
N LYS A 47 8.88 -7.97 6.67
CA LYS A 47 7.66 -7.55 5.97
C LYS A 47 6.43 -8.26 6.51
N LYS A 48 6.51 -9.58 6.76
CA LYS A 48 5.41 -10.36 7.34
C LYS A 48 5.08 -9.85 8.74
N LYS A 49 6.09 -9.56 9.55
CA LYS A 49 5.91 -9.02 10.90
C LYS A 49 5.23 -7.66 10.84
N TRP A 50 5.78 -6.72 10.07
CA TRP A 50 5.20 -5.39 9.86
C TRP A 50 3.73 -5.46 9.40
N PHE A 51 3.43 -6.35 8.46
CA PHE A 51 2.06 -6.53 7.98
C PHE A 51 1.11 -6.98 9.10
N LYS A 52 1.52 -7.93 9.95
CA LYS A 52 0.72 -8.38 11.09
C LYS A 52 0.51 -7.25 12.10
N ASP A 53 1.59 -6.58 12.51
CA ASP A 53 1.54 -5.46 13.46
C ASP A 53 0.60 -4.34 12.97
N GLU A 54 0.66 -3.96 11.68
CA GLU A 54 -0.22 -2.91 11.13
C GLU A 54 -1.66 -3.37 10.93
N LEU A 55 -1.88 -4.66 10.67
CA LEU A 55 -3.23 -5.22 10.64
C LEU A 55 -3.89 -5.13 12.02
N GLU A 56 -3.14 -5.47 13.08
CA GLU A 56 -3.57 -5.41 14.48
C GLU A 56 -3.82 -3.97 14.94
N LYS A 57 -2.97 -3.02 14.56
CA LYS A 57 -3.18 -1.58 14.78
C LYS A 57 -4.39 -1.01 14.04
N GLY A 58 -4.96 -1.78 13.11
CA GLY A 58 -6.21 -1.45 12.47
C GLY A 58 -6.07 -0.63 11.20
N ASN A 59 -4.95 -0.75 10.50
CA ASN A 59 -4.75 -0.11 9.20
C ASN A 59 -5.90 -0.44 8.24
N LYS A 60 -6.68 0.58 7.86
CA LYS A 60 -7.91 0.45 7.07
C LYS A 60 -7.63 -0.16 5.69
N VAL A 61 -6.50 0.19 5.07
CA VAL A 61 -6.12 -0.30 3.74
C VAL A 61 -5.82 -1.80 3.80
N LEU A 62 -5.03 -2.24 4.78
CA LEU A 62 -4.70 -3.66 4.93
C LEU A 62 -5.94 -4.49 5.24
N LYS A 63 -6.85 -3.98 6.07
CA LYS A 63 -8.14 -4.65 6.36
C LYS A 63 -8.99 -4.81 5.09
N GLN A 64 -9.08 -3.79 4.24
CA GLN A 64 -9.80 -3.87 2.97
C GLN A 64 -9.17 -4.90 2.03
N MET A 65 -7.84 -4.98 1.96
CA MET A 65 -7.14 -5.98 1.17
C MET A 65 -7.45 -7.40 1.66
N VAL A 66 -7.32 -7.65 2.98
CA VAL A 66 -7.63 -8.96 3.59
C VAL A 66 -9.08 -9.34 3.35
N PHE A 67 -10.01 -8.41 3.50
CA PHE A 67 -11.43 -8.64 3.23
C PHE A 67 -11.68 -9.02 1.76
N ALA A 68 -11.12 -8.26 0.82
CA ALA A 68 -11.28 -8.54 -0.61
C ALA A 68 -10.72 -9.93 -0.99
N VAL A 69 -9.57 -10.30 -0.44
CA VAL A 69 -8.97 -11.62 -0.64
C VAL A 69 -9.86 -12.72 -0.04
N ALA A 70 -10.36 -12.54 1.18
CA ALA A 70 -11.27 -13.49 1.82
C ALA A 70 -12.55 -13.69 1.01
N GLU A 71 -13.12 -12.62 0.44
CA GLU A 71 -14.29 -12.69 -0.43
C GLU A 71 -14.03 -13.49 -1.72
N CYS A 72 -12.83 -13.37 -2.31
CA CYS A 72 -12.45 -14.18 -3.46
C CYS A 72 -12.42 -15.68 -3.13
N TYR A 73 -11.88 -16.06 -1.97
CA TYR A 73 -11.84 -17.46 -1.54
C TYR A 73 -13.19 -18.01 -1.08
N ARG A 74 -14.09 -17.16 -0.57
CA ARG A 74 -15.44 -17.56 -0.14
C ARG A 74 -16.39 -17.87 -1.30
N LYS A 75 -16.14 -17.30 -2.48
CA LYS A 75 -16.93 -17.51 -3.69
C LYS A 75 -16.46 -18.70 -4.54
N SER A 76 -15.48 -19.46 -4.06
CA SER A 76 -14.88 -20.58 -4.76
C SER A 76 -15.25 -21.93 -4.17
#